data_AF-A0A317HKZ3-F1
#
_entry.id   AF-A0A317HKZ3-F1
#
_cell.length_a   1.000
_cell.length_b   1.000
_cell.length_c   1.000
_cell.angle_alpha   90.00
_cell.angle_beta   90.00
_cell.angle_gamma   90.00
#
_symmetry.space_group_name_H-M   'P 1'
#
loop_
_entity.id
_entity.type
_entity.pdbx_description
1 polymer ?
#
loop_
_entity_poly.entity_id
_entity_poly.type
_entity_poly.pdbx_seq_one_letter_code
_entity_poly.pdbx_strand_id
1 'polypeptide(L)' 'MIFSASFLPLITRTQTCTITGFSSPNYVCPCHDSVFDVNGHVLSGPAPSALRQYTTQFDNGMLTIST' A
#
# COMPACT_ATOMS: atom_id res chain seq x y z
N MET A 1 1.94 -4.30 -37.74
CA MET A 1 2.33 -5.19 -36.61
C MET A 1 2.19 -4.36 -35.36
N ILE A 2 1.10 -4.59 -34.63
CA ILE A 2 0.65 -3.74 -33.52
C ILE A 2 1.39 -4.26 -32.29
N PHE A 3 2.12 -3.37 -31.61
CA PHE A 3 2.91 -3.68 -30.41
C PHE A 3 1.97 -4.02 -29.25
N SER A 4 1.58 -5.29 -29.15
CA SER A 4 1.05 -5.84 -27.92
C SER A 4 2.22 -6.30 -27.05
N ALA A 5 2.90 -5.34 -26.43
CA ALA A 5 3.68 -5.66 -25.24
C ALA A 5 2.68 -6.02 -24.15
N SER A 6 2.28 -7.29 -24.12
CA SER A 6 1.66 -7.90 -22.95
C SER A 6 2.69 -7.92 -21.84
N PHE A 7 2.88 -6.76 -21.20
CA PHE A 7 3.48 -6.68 -19.87
C PHE A 7 2.45 -7.31 -18.94
N LEU A 8 2.47 -8.65 -18.85
CA LEU A 8 1.84 -9.37 -17.76
C LEU A 8 2.36 -8.71 -16.48
N PRO A 9 1.49 -8.05 -15.70
CA PRO A 9 1.96 -7.30 -14.54
C PRO A 9 2.61 -8.30 -13.59
N LEU A 10 3.66 -7.83 -12.92
CA LEU A 10 4.24 -8.39 -11.70
C LEU A 10 3.13 -8.65 -10.66
N ILE A 11 2.31 -9.67 -10.85
CA ILE A 11 1.43 -10.20 -9.81
C ILE A 11 2.30 -11.19 -9.04
N THR A 12 3.33 -10.67 -8.37
CA THR A 12 3.82 -11.35 -7.18
C THR A 12 2.79 -11.09 -6.09
N ARG A 13 1.73 -11.92 -6.06
CA ARG A 13 0.73 -12.01 -4.97
C ARG A 13 1.35 -12.41 -3.61
N THR A 14 2.67 -12.25 -3.48
CA THR A 14 3.54 -12.82 -2.46
C THR A 14 4.63 -11.87 -1.99
N GLN A 15 4.78 -10.67 -2.56
CA GLN A 15 5.83 -9.77 -2.12
C GLN A 15 5.33 -8.84 -1.02
N THR A 16 5.71 -9.13 0.22
CA THR A 16 5.58 -8.22 1.35
C THR A 16 6.57 -7.09 1.18
N CYS A 17 6.17 -6.03 0.47
CA CYS A 17 6.91 -4.78 0.42
C CYS A 17 6.51 -3.91 1.60
N THR A 18 7.51 -3.42 2.34
CA THR A 18 7.29 -2.39 3.36
C THR A 18 7.18 -1.04 2.67
N ILE A 19 6.09 -0.32 2.92
CA ILE A 19 5.92 1.06 2.48
C ILE A 19 6.80 1.94 3.36
N THR A 20 7.80 2.58 2.76
CA THR A 20 8.70 3.52 3.44
C THR A 20 8.57 4.95 2.93
N GLY A 21 7.91 5.14 1.78
CA GLY A 21 7.69 6.46 1.18
C GLY A 21 6.41 7.11 1.69
N PHE A 22 6.53 8.35 2.17
CA PHE A 22 5.39 9.22 2.42
C PHE A 22 5.60 10.54 1.68
N SER A 23 4.69 10.84 0.75
CA SER A 23 4.61 12.09 0.02
C SER A 23 3.22 12.66 0.25
N SER A 24 3.06 13.36 1.38
CA SER A 24 1.78 13.90 1.88
C SER A 24 0.92 14.45 0.73
N PRO A 25 -0.30 13.93 0.52
CA PRO A 25 -1.09 13.08 1.42
C PRO A 25 -0.98 11.56 1.18
N ASN A 26 0.02 11.09 0.42
CA ASN A 26 0.03 9.72 -0.10
C ASN A 26 1.18 8.88 0.47
N TYR A 27 0.89 7.61 0.69
CA TYR A 27 1.91 6.58 0.89
C TYR A 27 2.32 5.98 -0.45
N VAL A 28 3.63 5.79 -0.65
CA VAL A 28 4.18 5.23 -1.89
C VAL A 28 5.00 3.99 -1.58
N CYS A 29 4.65 2.88 -2.22
CA CYS A 29 5.42 1.64 -2.19
C CYS A 29 6.61 1.76 -3.15
N PRO A 30 7.87 1.75 -2.67
CA PRO A 30 9.04 1.93 -3.53
C PRO A 30 9.33 0.74 -4.44
N CYS A 31 8.66 -0.40 -4.23
CA CYS A 31 8.89 -1.60 -5.04
C CYS A 31 8.28 -1.50 -6.44
N HIS A 32 7.04 -0.99 -6.53
CA HIS A 32 6.21 -1.07 -7.73
C HIS A 32 5.29 0.15 -7.91
N ASP A 33 5.61 1.25 -7.21
CA ASP A 33 4.89 2.53 -7.27
C ASP A 33 3.40 2.44 -6.95
N SER A 34 2.98 1.49 -6.12
CA SER A 34 1.63 1.49 -5.55
C SER A 34 1.44 2.72 -4.66
N VAL A 35 0.35 3.45 -4.90
CA VAL A 35 -0.01 4.67 -4.18
C VAL A 35 -1.24 4.42 -3.34
N PHE A 36 -1.17 4.81 -2.07
CA PHE A 36 -2.28 4.71 -1.13
C PHE A 36 -2.57 6.07 -0.51
N ASP A 37 -3.84 6.31 -0.16
CA ASP A 37 -4.21 7.49 0.64
C ASP A 37 -3.83 7.31 2.12
N VAL A 38 -4.03 8.35 2.93
CA VAL A 38 -3.76 8.31 4.39
C VAL A 38 -4.60 7.27 5.15
N ASN A 39 -5.73 6.83 4.59
CA ASN A 39 -6.60 5.80 5.14
C ASN A 39 -6.27 4.40 4.61
N GLY A 40 -5.22 4.28 3.79
CA GLY A 40 -4.75 3.03 3.20
C GLY A 40 -5.52 2.54 1.98
N HIS A 41 -6.44 3.33 1.41
CA HIS A 41 -7.11 2.97 0.16
C HIS A 41 -6.13 3.05 -1.02
N VAL A 42 -6.26 2.11 -1.96
CA VAL A 42 -5.45 2.13 -3.20
C VAL A 42 -5.92 3.27 -4.09
N LEU A 43 -5.01 4.18 -4.42
CA LEU A 43 -5.23 5.23 -5.41
C LEU A 43 -4.69 4.83 -6.78
N SER A 44 -3.56 4.13 -6.83
CA SER A 44 -2.91 3.71 -8.09
C SER A 44 -1.91 2.57 -7.88
N GLY A 45 -1.48 1.96 -8.98
CA GLY A 45 -0.44 0.94 -9.05
C GLY A 45 -0.96 -0.50 -8.88
N PRO A 46 -0.05 -1.49 -8.82
CA PRO A 46 -0.39 -2.90 -8.89
C PRO A 46 -0.98 -3.49 -7.60
N ALA A 47 -1.16 -2.69 -6.54
CA ALA A 47 -1.72 -3.18 -5.28
C ALA A 47 -3.19 -3.64 -5.49
N PRO A 48 -3.51 -4.92 -5.20
CA PRO A 48 -4.85 -5.45 -5.48
C PRO A 48 -5.89 -5.06 -4.43
N SER A 49 -5.47 -4.56 -3.27
CA SER A 49 -6.34 -4.26 -2.13
C SER A 49 -5.76 -3.16 -1.25
N ALA A 50 -6.63 -2.50 -0.49
CA ALA A 50 -6.28 -1.51 0.52
C ALA A 50 -5.39 -2.11 1.63
N LEU A 51 -4.65 -1.24 2.31
CA LEU A 51 -3.86 -1.60 3.48
C LEU A 51 -4.78 -2.00 4.64
N ARG A 52 -4.32 -2.97 5.42
CA ARG A 52 -5.01 -3.38 6.63
C ARG A 52 -4.98 -2.24 7.66
N GLN A 53 -6.16 -1.87 8.13
CA GLN A 53 -6.32 -0.92 9.22
C GLN A 53 -6.36 -1.65 10.56
N TYR A 54 -5.81 -1.01 11.59
CA TYR A 54 -5.84 -1.47 12.97
C TYR A 54 -6.48 -0.41 13.84
N THR A 55 -7.37 -0.83 14.73
CA THR A 55 -7.95 0.10 15.69
C THR A 55 -6.91 0.40 16.77
N THR A 56 -6.64 1.68 16.99
CA THR A 56 -5.70 2.13 18.02
C THR A 56 -6.42 2.90 19.11
N GLN A 57 -6.08 2.60 20.36
CA GLN A 57 -6.51 3.38 21.52
C GLN A 57 -5.29 3.93 22.23
N PHE A 58 -5.31 5.23 22.54
CA PHE A 58 -4.26 5.87 23.33
C PHE A 58 -4.87 6.34 24.65
N ASP A 59 -4.44 5.73 25.76
CA ASP A 59 -4.92 6.06 27.10
C ASP A 59 -3.77 5.94 28.13
N ASN A 60 -3.71 6.87 29.08
CA ASN A 60 -2.66 6.95 30.11
C ASN A 60 -1.21 6.73 29.62
N GLY A 61 -0.87 7.26 28.43
CA GLY A 61 0.46 7.12 27.84
C GLY A 61 0.74 5.75 27.20
N MET A 62 -0.24 4.85 27.17
CA MET A 62 -0.17 3.54 26.53
C MET A 62 -0.92 3.58 25.19
N LEU A 63 -0.21 3.20 24.11
CA LEU A 63 -0.81 2.95 22.80
C LEU A 63 -1.14 1.47 22.67
N THR A 64 -2.42 1.15 22.58
CA THR A 64 -2.94 -0.20 22.34
C THR A 64 -3.36 -0.33 20.89
N ILE A 65 -2.93 -1.42 20.24
CA ILE A 65 -3.28 -1.75 18.85
C ILE A 65 -4.10 -3.05 18.86
N SER A 66 -5.34 -2.97 18.39
CA SER A 66 -6.24 -4.13 18.27
C SER A 66 -6.12 -4.73 16.87
N THR A 67 -5.88 -6.03 16.81
CA THR A 67 -5.76 -6.81 15.56
C THR A 67 -7.03 -7.58 15.25
#